data_AF-A0A6A4M4V1-F1
#
_entry.id   AF-A0A6A4M4V1-F1
#
_cell.length_a   1.000
_cell.length_b   1.000
_cell.length_c   1.000
_cell.angle_alpha   90.00
_cell.angle_beta   90.00
_cell.angle_gamma   90.00
#
_symmetry.space_group_name_H-M   'P 1'
#
loop_
_entity.id
_entity.type
_entity.pdbx_description
1 polymer ?
#
loop_
_entity_poly.entity_id
_entity_poly.type
_entity_poly.pdbx_seq_one_letter_code
_entity_poly.pdbx_strand_id
1 'polypeptide(L)'
;MWPNRNCIVGLLFLWNISLDSWLNWVIEAQDKIADFEMKLMDIDSEHLGIPESEYDAIVRMPSFEFARICKDLGTIGDTVVISVTKEGVKFSTRGDIGTANIVCRQNTSVDKPEDATIIEMKEMVSLTFALRYMNSFAKATPLASQVTISLSSELPVVVEYKIAEMGYVRFYLAPKIEEDEADPY
;
A
#
# COMPACT_ATOMS: atom_id res chain seq x y z
N MET A 1 36.97 34.57 -24.24
CA MET A 1 37.10 35.09 -22.86
C MET A 1 35.72 35.07 -22.22
N TRP A 2 35.41 34.00 -21.49
CA TRP A 2 34.22 33.81 -20.66
C TRP A 2 34.73 33.13 -19.38
N PRO A 3 34.60 33.71 -18.19
CA PRO A 3 35.01 33.04 -16.97
C PRO A 3 33.84 32.37 -16.24
N ASN A 4 34.20 31.28 -15.57
CA ASN A 4 33.56 30.66 -14.41
C ASN A 4 32.34 29.73 -14.60
N ARG A 5 32.69 28.44 -14.54
CA ARG A 5 31.93 27.33 -13.99
C ARG A 5 31.56 27.60 -12.52
N ASN A 6 30.31 27.35 -12.14
CA ASN A 6 29.93 26.59 -10.92
C ASN A 6 28.41 26.69 -10.68
N CYS A 7 27.75 25.51 -10.68
CA CYS A 7 26.81 25.04 -9.67
C CYS A 7 26.05 23.85 -10.26
N ILE A 8 26.71 22.69 -10.27
CA ILE A 8 26.03 21.41 -10.25
C ILE A 8 25.62 21.23 -8.79
N VAL A 9 24.37 21.54 -8.45
CA VAL A 9 23.82 21.22 -7.13
C VAL A 9 23.51 19.73 -7.14
N GLY A 10 24.55 18.92 -6.92
CA GLY A 10 24.40 17.51 -6.63
C GLY A 10 23.84 17.36 -5.23
N LEU A 11 22.64 16.76 -5.13
CA LEU A 11 22.13 16.20 -3.88
C LEU A 11 23.13 15.14 -3.40
N LEU A 12 24.02 15.53 -2.49
CA LEU A 12 24.81 14.60 -1.69
C LEU A 12 24.05 14.39 -0.38
N PHE A 13 23.26 13.31 -0.35
CA PHE A 13 22.83 12.69 0.91
C PHE A 13 24.09 12.18 1.63
N LEU A 14 24.71 13.02 2.44
CA LEU A 14 25.79 12.60 3.35
C LEU A 14 25.14 12.04 4.61
N TRP A 15 24.85 10.73 4.57
CA TRP A 15 24.67 9.94 5.78
C TRP A 15 26.03 9.84 6.48
N ASN A 16 26.26 10.68 7.49
CA ASN A 16 27.34 10.47 8.44
C ASN A 16 26.71 9.82 9.68
N ILE A 17 26.70 8.49 9.73
CA ILE A 17 26.40 7.76 10.96
C ILE A 17 27.60 8.02 11.88
N SER A 18 27.46 8.99 12.78
CA SER A 18 28.42 9.18 13.86
C SER A 18 28.46 7.91 14.71
N LEU A 19 29.61 7.65 15.34
CA LEU A 19 29.79 6.57 16.32
C LEU A 19 28.94 6.75 17.59
N ASP A 20 28.27 7.89 17.71
CA ASP A 20 27.33 8.19 18.77
C ASP A 20 25.96 7.71 18.30
N SER A 21 25.24 6.91 19.09
CA SER A 21 23.92 6.34 18.81
C SER A 21 22.80 7.40 18.63
N TRP A 22 23.01 8.37 17.74
CA TRP A 22 22.19 9.53 17.50
C TRP A 22 22.09 9.72 15.99
N LEU A 23 20.86 9.91 15.53
CA LEU A 23 20.51 10.25 14.18
C LEU A 23 20.31 11.76 14.11
N ASN A 24 21.09 12.43 13.26
CA ASN A 24 20.91 13.86 13.03
C ASN A 24 20.21 14.14 11.69
N TRP A 25 19.14 14.94 11.72
CA TRP A 25 18.40 15.40 10.54
C TRP A 25 18.50 16.91 10.43
N VAL A 26 19.07 17.38 9.32
CA VAL A 26 19.14 18.80 8.98
C VAL A 26 18.17 19.11 7.85
N ILE A 27 17.25 20.05 8.10
CA ILE A 27 16.32 20.58 7.11
C ILE A 27 16.74 22.00 6.77
N GLU A 28 17.20 22.19 5.53
CA GLU A 28 17.58 23.50 5.00
C GLU A 28 16.46 24.04 4.10
N ALA A 29 15.89 25.17 4.51
CA ALA A 29 15.03 26.03 3.70
C ALA A 29 15.75 27.37 3.42
N GLN A 30 15.20 28.15 2.50
CA GLN A 30 15.86 29.35 1.97
C GLN A 30 16.19 30.42 3.04
N ASP A 31 15.42 30.46 4.14
CA ASP A 31 15.53 31.40 5.25
C ASP A 31 15.70 30.72 6.62
N LYS A 32 15.74 29.39 6.66
CA LYS A 32 15.69 28.62 7.89
C LYS A 32 16.49 27.34 7.79
N ILE A 33 17.34 27.10 8.78
CA ILE A 33 17.98 25.80 9.01
C ILE A 33 17.39 25.23 10.30
N ALA A 34 16.91 24.00 10.25
CA ALA A 34 16.43 23.28 11.42
C ALA A 34 17.25 22.00 11.59
N ASP A 35 17.84 21.85 12.78
CA ASP A 35 18.74 20.75 13.14
C ASP A 35 18.05 19.89 14.21
N PHE A 36 17.91 18.59 13.97
CA PHE A 36 17.17 17.66 14.81
C PHE A 36 18.00 16.42 15.12
N GLU A 37 18.41 16.32 16.38
CA GLU A 37 19.16 15.18 16.88
C GLU A 37 18.26 14.24 17.68
N MET A 38 18.24 12.96 17.31
CA MET A 38 17.42 11.92 17.96
C MET A 38 18.26 10.72 18.35
N LYS A 39 18.08 10.23 19.58
CA LYS A 39 18.75 9.02 20.05
C LYS A 39 18.20 7.77 19.35
N LEU A 40 19.09 6.94 18.83
CA LEU A 40 18.77 5.65 18.23
C LEU A 40 18.50 4.60 19.32
N MET A 41 17.66 3.63 18.98
CA MET A 41 17.42 2.43 19.77
C MET A 41 17.86 1.22 18.94
N ASP A 42 18.54 0.28 19.60
CA ASP A 42 18.86 -1.00 18.99
C ASP A 42 17.60 -1.85 18.92
N ILE A 43 17.17 -2.16 17.70
CA ILE A 43 16.05 -3.04 17.42
C ILE A 43 16.61 -4.27 16.72
N ASP A 44 16.49 -5.43 17.36
CA ASP A 44 16.83 -6.70 16.73
C ASP A 44 15.92 -6.90 15.50
N SER A 45 16.52 -7.01 14.32
CA SER A 45 15.79 -7.15 13.06
C SER A 45 15.87 -8.58 12.54
N GLU A 46 14.85 -9.37 12.85
CA GLU A 46 14.63 -10.63 12.15
C GLU A 46 14.13 -10.34 10.74
N HIS A 47 14.97 -10.62 9.75
CA HIS A 47 14.62 -10.43 8.34
C HIS A 47 13.80 -11.64 7.87
N LEU A 48 12.50 -11.46 7.70
CA LEU A 48 11.65 -12.44 7.05
C LEU A 48 11.90 -12.40 5.53
N GLY A 49 12.34 -13.52 4.97
CA GLY A 49 12.47 -13.66 3.51
C GLY A 49 11.08 -13.67 2.88
N ILE A 50 10.85 -12.78 1.92
CA ILE A 50 9.61 -12.75 1.14
C ILE A 50 9.81 -13.67 -0.08
N PRO A 51 9.07 -14.79 -0.20
CA PRO A 51 9.17 -15.64 -1.38
C PRO A 51 8.62 -14.93 -2.62
N GLU A 52 9.24 -15.16 -3.77
CA GLU A 52 8.70 -14.76 -5.07
C GLU A 52 7.60 -15.76 -5.48
N SER A 53 6.38 -15.47 -5.04
CA SER A 53 5.22 -16.30 -5.38
C SER A 53 4.35 -15.67 -6.46
N GLU A 54 3.69 -16.50 -7.25
CA GLU A 54 2.69 -16.05 -8.20
C GLU A 54 1.36 -15.75 -7.50
N TYR A 55 0.68 -14.71 -7.97
CA TYR A 55 -0.65 -14.33 -7.48
C TYR A 55 -1.74 -14.74 -8.46
N ASP A 56 -2.91 -15.09 -7.92
CA ASP A 56 -4.09 -15.54 -8.66
C ASP A 56 -4.76 -14.36 -9.37
N ALA A 57 -4.75 -13.19 -8.73
CA ALA A 57 -5.25 -11.95 -9.29
C ALA A 57 -4.41 -10.74 -8.89
N ILE A 58 -4.24 -9.81 -9.83
CA ILE A 58 -3.57 -8.53 -9.64
C ILE A 58 -4.53 -7.43 -10.10
N VAL A 59 -4.88 -6.53 -9.19
CA VAL A 59 -5.73 -5.38 -9.45
C VAL A 59 -4.90 -4.11 -9.32
N ARG A 60 -4.88 -3.29 -10.36
CA ARG A 60 -4.27 -1.95 -10.35
C ARG A 60 -5.38 -0.93 -10.47
N MET A 61 -5.46 -0.01 -9.52
CA MET A 61 -6.51 1.00 -9.49
C MET A 61 -6.00 2.32 -8.91
N PRO A 62 -6.75 3.42 -9.04
CA PRO A 62 -6.38 4.69 -8.42
C PRO A 62 -6.29 4.55 -6.90
N SER A 63 -5.19 5.03 -6.31
CA SER A 63 -4.93 4.90 -4.87
C SER A 63 -5.97 5.65 -4.04
N PHE A 64 -6.42 6.81 -4.52
CA PHE A 64 -7.46 7.61 -3.87
C PHE A 64 -8.81 6.86 -3.81
N GLU A 65 -9.17 6.14 -4.87
CA GLU A 65 -10.41 5.36 -4.91
C GLU A 65 -10.34 4.19 -3.93
N PHE A 66 -9.21 3.48 -3.89
CA PHE A 66 -8.98 2.42 -2.90
C PHE A 66 -9.06 2.94 -1.45
N ALA A 67 -8.46 4.09 -1.17
CA ALA A 67 -8.50 4.71 0.14
C ALA A 67 -9.93 5.11 0.55
N ARG A 68 -10.70 5.63 -0.39
CA ARG A 68 -12.11 5.98 -0.20
C ARG A 68 -12.94 4.73 0.10
N ILE A 69 -12.80 3.67 -0.70
CA ILE A 69 -13.47 2.39 -0.49
C ILE A 69 -13.15 1.83 0.92
N CYS A 70 -11.88 1.80 1.32
CA CYS A 70 -11.50 1.29 2.65
C CYS A 70 -12.11 2.11 3.79
N LYS A 71 -12.18 3.44 3.63
CA LYS A 71 -12.77 4.35 4.61
C LYS A 71 -14.28 4.16 4.70
N ASP A 72 -14.96 4.14 3.55
CA ASP A 72 -16.42 4.05 3.46
C ASP A 72 -16.90 2.71 4.04
N LEU A 73 -16.26 1.59 3.66
CA LEU A 73 -16.60 0.27 4.21
C LEU A 73 -16.28 0.16 5.70
N GLY A 74 -15.21 0.82 6.16
CA GLY A 74 -14.82 0.87 7.58
C GLY A 74 -15.83 1.58 8.49
N THR A 75 -16.79 2.34 7.93
CA THR A 75 -17.90 2.92 8.71
C THR A 75 -19.04 1.94 8.96
N ILE A 76 -19.11 0.85 8.18
CA ILE A 76 -20.21 -0.13 8.20
C ILE A 76 -19.81 -1.39 8.96
N GLY A 77 -18.59 -1.89 8.74
CA GLY A 77 -18.09 -3.09 9.40
C GLY A 77 -16.56 -3.14 9.52
N ASP A 78 -16.07 -4.12 10.27
CA ASP A 78 -14.64 -4.27 10.57
C ASP A 78 -13.87 -5.13 9.57
N THR A 79 -14.59 -5.78 8.65
CA THR A 79 -14.02 -6.70 7.66
C THR A 79 -14.46 -6.35 6.25
N VAL A 80 -13.59 -6.63 5.29
CA VAL A 80 -13.87 -6.50 3.86
C VAL A 80 -13.59 -7.82 3.17
N VAL A 81 -14.55 -8.28 2.39
CA VAL A 81 -14.38 -9.36 1.44
C VAL A 81 -13.98 -8.74 0.11
N ILE A 82 -12.80 -9.09 -0.39
CA ILE A 82 -12.30 -8.68 -1.70
C ILE A 82 -12.43 -9.87 -2.62
N SER A 83 -13.29 -9.74 -3.64
CA SER A 83 -13.54 -10.78 -4.63
C SER A 83 -13.16 -10.27 -6.02
N VAL A 84 -12.30 -11.01 -6.73
CA VAL A 84 -11.94 -10.73 -8.11
C VAL A 84 -12.59 -11.78 -9.00
N THR A 85 -13.40 -11.31 -9.93
CA THR A 85 -14.14 -12.14 -10.90
C THR A 85 -14.02 -11.56 -12.30
N LYS A 86 -14.61 -12.23 -13.29
CA LYS A 86 -14.70 -11.72 -14.67
C LYS A 86 -15.46 -10.39 -14.79
N GLU A 87 -16.33 -10.07 -13.82
CA GLU A 87 -17.08 -8.80 -13.84
C GLU A 87 -16.22 -7.62 -13.37
N GLY A 88 -15.21 -7.89 -12.53
CA GLY A 88 -14.35 -6.89 -11.92
C GLY A 88 -13.94 -7.27 -10.51
N VAL A 89 -13.40 -6.29 -9.78
CA VAL A 89 -13.10 -6.42 -8.35
C VAL A 89 -14.29 -5.91 -7.54
N LYS A 90 -14.73 -6.70 -6.58
CA LYS A 90 -15.82 -6.40 -5.66
C LYS A 90 -15.29 -6.31 -4.24
N PHE A 91 -15.63 -5.22 -3.56
CA PHE A 91 -15.39 -5.00 -2.15
C PHE A 91 -16.73 -5.07 -1.42
N SER A 92 -16.86 -6.00 -0.49
CA SER A 92 -18.08 -6.22 0.27
C SER A 92 -17.78 -6.13 1.77
N THR A 93 -18.69 -5.52 2.52
CA THR A 93 -18.65 -5.54 3.99
C THR A 93 -20.03 -5.78 4.55
N ARG A 94 -20.08 -6.41 5.71
CA ARG A 94 -21.26 -6.62 6.53
C ARG A 94 -20.96 -6.17 7.94
N GLY A 95 -21.86 -5.37 8.50
CA GLY A 95 -21.84 -5.03 9.92
C GLY A 95 -23.25 -4.82 10.45
N ASP A 96 -23.34 -4.27 11.65
CA ASP A 96 -24.60 -4.20 12.40
C ASP A 96 -25.63 -3.26 11.78
N ILE A 97 -25.14 -2.20 11.12
CA ILE A 97 -25.97 -1.15 10.51
C ILE A 97 -26.43 -1.56 9.10
N GLY A 98 -25.74 -2.52 8.45
CA GLY A 98 -26.12 -2.99 7.12
C GLY A 98 -25.00 -3.68 6.35
N THR A 99 -25.18 -3.74 5.02
CA THR A 99 -24.19 -4.29 4.09
C THR A 99 -23.84 -3.27 3.03
N ALA A 100 -22.59 -3.25 2.59
CA ALA A 100 -22.17 -2.45 1.45
C ALA A 100 -21.40 -3.31 0.44
N ASN A 101 -21.60 -2.98 -0.83
CA ASN A 101 -21.00 -3.66 -1.97
C ASN A 101 -20.55 -2.61 -2.98
N ILE A 102 -19.27 -2.59 -3.31
CA ILE A 102 -18.67 -1.70 -4.31
C ILE A 102 -18.02 -2.59 -5.37
N VAL A 103 -18.36 -2.37 -6.64
CA VAL A 103 -17.79 -3.13 -7.76
C VAL A 103 -17.05 -2.18 -8.69
N CYS A 104 -15.74 -2.37 -8.82
CA CYS A 104 -14.91 -1.66 -9.77
C CYS A 104 -14.66 -2.55 -10.98
N ARG A 105 -15.15 -2.13 -12.14
CA ARG A 105 -14.94 -2.84 -13.40
C ARG A 105 -13.64 -2.38 -14.05
N GLN A 106 -13.05 -3.24 -14.88
CA GLN A 106 -11.92 -2.87 -15.69
C GLN A 106 -12.31 -1.71 -16.61
N ASN A 107 -11.52 -0.63 -16.58
CA ASN A 107 -11.71 0.52 -17.44
C ASN A 107 -10.35 1.05 -17.89
N THR A 108 -10.06 0.83 -19.18
CA THR A 108 -8.82 1.27 -19.84
C THR A 108 -9.05 2.49 -20.75
N SER A 109 -10.30 2.91 -20.96
CA SER A 109 -10.67 4.02 -21.84
C SER A 109 -10.77 5.34 -21.08
N VAL A 110 -9.76 5.65 -20.27
CA VAL A 110 -9.67 6.88 -19.48
C VAL A 110 -8.65 7.83 -20.09
N ASP A 111 -8.91 9.14 -19.97
CA ASP A 111 -8.01 10.19 -20.51
C ASP A 111 -6.62 10.16 -19.87
N LYS A 112 -6.54 9.68 -18.63
CA LYS A 112 -5.34 9.60 -17.82
C LYS A 112 -5.07 8.16 -17.40
N PRO A 113 -3.89 7.59 -17.71
CA PRO A 113 -3.59 6.20 -17.37
C PRO A 113 -3.60 5.94 -15.86
N GLU A 114 -3.30 6.94 -15.03
CA GLU A 114 -3.37 6.86 -13.58
C GLU A 114 -4.78 6.60 -13.04
N ASP A 115 -5.82 7.02 -13.76
CA ASP A 115 -7.22 6.85 -13.37
C ASP A 115 -7.79 5.48 -13.81
N ALA A 116 -7.01 4.70 -14.57
CA ALA A 116 -7.43 3.42 -15.11
C ALA A 116 -7.53 2.35 -14.01
N THR A 117 -8.50 1.45 -14.13
CA THR A 117 -8.56 0.22 -13.34
C THR A 117 -8.22 -0.95 -14.26
N ILE A 118 -7.13 -1.65 -13.97
CA ILE A 118 -6.62 -2.79 -14.72
C ILE A 118 -6.71 -4.01 -13.83
N ILE A 119 -7.27 -5.10 -14.35
CA ILE A 119 -7.46 -6.34 -13.61
C ILE A 119 -6.83 -7.44 -14.43
N GLU A 120 -5.83 -8.10 -13.86
CA GLU A 120 -5.19 -9.29 -14.40
C GLU A 120 -5.59 -10.46 -13.51
N MET A 121 -6.36 -11.41 -14.05
CA MET A 121 -6.92 -12.51 -13.27
C MET A 121 -6.57 -13.84 -13.94
N LYS A 122 -5.81 -14.68 -13.24
CA LYS A 122 -5.57 -16.08 -13.61
C LYS A 122 -6.73 -16.94 -13.10
N GLU A 123 -7.04 -16.80 -11.81
CA GLU A 123 -8.12 -17.53 -11.14
C GLU A 123 -9.00 -16.57 -10.33
N MET A 124 -10.26 -16.97 -10.12
CA MET A 124 -11.16 -16.21 -9.26
C MET A 124 -10.75 -16.38 -7.81
N VAL A 125 -10.66 -15.27 -7.08
CA VAL A 125 -10.24 -15.26 -5.68
C VAL A 125 -11.23 -14.44 -4.87
N SER A 126 -11.56 -14.90 -3.66
CA SER A 126 -12.42 -14.21 -2.71
C SER A 126 -11.88 -14.40 -1.31
N LEU A 127 -11.39 -13.32 -0.70
CA LEU A 127 -10.70 -13.37 0.59
C LEU A 127 -11.20 -12.27 1.52
N THR A 128 -11.23 -12.57 2.82
CA THR A 128 -11.68 -11.66 3.86
C THR A 128 -10.50 -11.03 4.57
N PHE A 129 -10.52 -9.72 4.79
CA PHE A 129 -9.45 -8.98 5.46
C PHE A 129 -10.00 -8.03 6.52
N ALA A 130 -9.18 -7.70 7.52
CA ALA A 130 -9.55 -6.69 8.52
C ALA A 130 -9.38 -5.27 7.96
N LEU A 131 -10.46 -4.48 7.95
CA LEU A 131 -10.48 -3.11 7.43
C LEU A 131 -9.58 -2.16 8.21
N ARG A 132 -9.31 -2.44 9.50
CA ARG A 132 -8.38 -1.65 10.32
C ARG A 132 -6.98 -1.56 9.70
N TYR A 133 -6.48 -2.69 9.17
CA TYR A 133 -5.16 -2.72 8.52
C TYR A 133 -5.22 -2.13 7.12
N MET A 134 -6.28 -2.41 6.34
CA MET A 134 -6.47 -1.80 5.01
C MET A 134 -6.51 -0.27 5.07
N ASN A 135 -7.22 0.30 6.05
CA ASN A 135 -7.23 1.75 6.31
C ASN A 135 -5.86 2.30 6.70
N SER A 136 -5.01 1.49 7.34
CA SER A 136 -3.64 1.88 7.65
C SER A 136 -2.77 1.89 6.39
N PHE A 137 -2.95 0.93 5.49
CA PHE A 137 -2.25 0.87 4.20
C PHE A 137 -2.67 2.02 3.28
N ALA A 138 -3.95 2.41 3.29
CA ALA A 138 -4.48 3.54 2.55
C ALA A 138 -3.82 4.88 2.91
N LYS A 139 -3.14 5.00 4.06
CA LYS A 139 -2.37 6.21 4.41
C LYS A 139 -1.17 6.45 3.48
N ALA A 140 -0.72 5.43 2.76
CA ALA A 140 0.34 5.53 1.75
C ALA A 140 -0.12 6.14 0.42
N THR A 141 -1.42 6.43 0.26
CA THR A 141 -2.01 7.06 -0.95
C THR A 141 -1.23 8.26 -1.49
N PRO A 142 -0.69 9.20 -0.68
CA PRO A 142 0.08 10.33 -1.20
C PRO A 142 1.39 9.95 -1.90
N LEU A 143 1.88 8.72 -1.72
CA LEU A 143 3.14 8.26 -2.31
C LEU A 143 3.00 7.86 -3.78
N ALA A 144 1.82 7.40 -4.21
CA ALA A 144 1.59 6.89 -5.55
C ALA A 144 0.16 7.18 -6.02
N SER A 145 0.00 7.56 -7.29
CA SER A 145 -1.32 7.77 -7.90
C SER A 145 -2.11 6.46 -8.09
N GLN A 146 -1.41 5.33 -8.19
CA GLN A 146 -2.00 4.00 -8.30
C GLN A 146 -1.54 3.09 -7.18
N VAL A 147 -2.45 2.18 -6.79
CA VAL A 147 -2.18 1.06 -5.88
C VAL A 147 -2.29 -0.25 -6.66
N THR A 148 -1.42 -1.20 -6.34
CA THR A 148 -1.50 -2.57 -6.86
C THR A 148 -1.84 -3.52 -5.73
N ILE A 149 -2.91 -4.31 -5.92
CA ILE A 149 -3.41 -5.28 -4.96
C ILE A 149 -3.22 -6.66 -5.57
N SER A 150 -2.36 -7.47 -4.97
CA SER A 150 -2.08 -8.84 -5.41
C SER A 150 -2.68 -9.84 -4.42
N LEU A 151 -3.53 -10.72 -4.93
CA LEU A 151 -4.34 -11.66 -4.14
C LEU A 151 -4.01 -13.09 -4.56
N SER A 152 -3.90 -13.98 -3.58
CA SER A 152 -3.85 -15.42 -3.81
C SER A 152 -4.52 -16.13 -2.64
N SER A 153 -5.18 -17.25 -2.92
CA SER A 153 -5.87 -18.06 -1.91
C SER A 153 -4.96 -18.62 -0.82
N GLU A 154 -3.68 -18.82 -1.12
CA GLU A 154 -2.71 -19.44 -0.20
C GLU A 154 -1.76 -18.44 0.46
N LEU A 155 -1.78 -17.17 0.03
CA LEU A 155 -0.80 -16.16 0.42
C LEU A 155 -1.45 -14.92 1.03
N PRO A 156 -0.70 -14.16 1.86
CA PRO A 156 -1.12 -12.82 2.27
C PRO A 156 -1.40 -11.93 1.06
N VAL A 157 -2.41 -11.05 1.17
CA VAL A 157 -2.61 -9.99 0.18
C VAL A 157 -1.43 -9.03 0.24
N VAL A 158 -1.00 -8.58 -0.94
CA VAL A 158 0.01 -7.54 -1.08
C VAL A 158 -0.62 -6.27 -1.59
N VAL A 159 -0.41 -5.17 -0.87
CA VAL A 159 -0.78 -3.83 -1.29
C VAL A 159 0.49 -3.04 -1.55
N GLU A 160 0.77 -2.74 -2.81
CA GLU A 160 1.97 -2.05 -3.27
C GLU A 160 1.66 -0.61 -3.71
N TYR A 161 2.47 0.33 -3.21
CA TYR A 161 2.55 1.72 -3.68
C TYR A 161 3.95 1.97 -4.25
N LYS A 162 4.04 2.41 -5.50
CA LYS A 162 5.32 2.74 -6.15
C LYS A 162 5.74 4.17 -5.80
N ILE A 163 6.93 4.33 -5.22
CA ILE A 163 7.50 5.63 -4.90
C ILE A 163 8.34 6.10 -6.10
N ALA A 164 7.68 6.78 -7.05
CA ALA A 164 8.31 7.30 -8.27
C ALA A 164 9.29 6.27 -8.90
N GLU A 165 10.56 6.64 -9.06
CA GLU A 165 11.63 5.76 -9.55
C GLU A 165 12.55 5.22 -8.43
N MET A 166 12.26 5.55 -7.17
CA MET A 166 13.12 5.21 -6.02
C MET A 166 12.85 3.82 -5.45
N GLY A 167 11.64 3.29 -5.63
CA GLY A 167 11.27 1.96 -5.13
C GLY A 167 9.78 1.80 -4.88
N TYR A 168 9.43 1.01 -3.88
CA TYR A 168 8.05 0.70 -3.51
C TYR A 168 7.89 0.50 -2.00
N VAL A 169 6.66 0.67 -1.53
CA VAL A 169 6.20 0.24 -0.21
C VAL A 169 5.20 -0.88 -0.42
N ARG A 170 5.46 -2.04 0.18
CA ARG A 170 4.58 -3.21 0.14
C ARG A 170 4.07 -3.54 1.54
N PHE A 171 2.76 -3.66 1.65
CA PHE A 171 2.10 -4.15 2.86
C PHE A 171 1.60 -5.56 2.63
N TYR A 172 1.86 -6.44 3.60
CA TYR A 172 1.41 -7.82 3.61
C TYR A 172 0.36 -8.01 4.69
N LEU A 173 -0.77 -8.63 4.35
CA LEU A 173 -1.81 -8.93 5.32
C LEU A 173 -2.38 -10.33 5.08
N ALA A 174 -2.31 -11.18 6.10
CA ALA A 174 -2.91 -12.49 6.03
C ALA A 174 -4.45 -12.37 5.93
N PRO A 175 -5.11 -13.21 5.11
CA PRO A 175 -6.57 -13.28 5.10
C PRO A 175 -7.07 -13.77 6.47
N LYS A 176 -8.28 -13.33 6.84
CA LYS A 176 -9.02 -13.94 7.93
C LYS A 176 -9.54 -15.29 7.45
N ILE A 177 -9.18 -16.34 8.18
CA ILE A 177 -9.80 -17.65 8.05
C ILE A 177 -11.19 -17.52 8.68
N GLU A 178 -12.24 -17.87 7.96
CA GLU A 178 -13.52 -18.12 8.61
C GLU A 178 -13.33 -19.40 9.41
N GLU A 179 -13.38 -19.32 10.75
CA GLU A 179 -13.49 -20.53 11.57
C GLU A 179 -14.83 -21.15 11.17
N ASP A 180 -14.78 -22.18 10.32
CA ASP A 180 -15.93 -23.04 10.07
C ASP A 180 -16.45 -23.45 11.44
N GLU A 181 -17.69 -23.08 11.76
CA GLU A 181 -18.39 -23.59 12.95
C GLU A 181 -18.25 -25.11 12.93
N ALA A 182 -17.37 -25.62 13.79
CA ALA A 182 -17.19 -27.06 13.96
C ALA A 182 -18.56 -27.62 14.34
N ASP A 183 -19.14 -28.41 13.43
CA ASP A 183 -20.41 -29.13 13.62
C ASP A 183 -20.45 -29.71 15.04
N PRO A 184 -21.41 -29.31 15.89
CA PRO A 184 -21.52 -29.85 17.23
C PRO A 184 -22.12 -31.25 17.12
N TYR A 185 -21.26 -32.26 16.96
CA TYR A 185 -21.60 -33.66 17.22
C TYR A 185 -21.17 -34.06 18.64
#